data_AF-A0A433VCJ4-F1
#
_entry.id   AF-A0A433VCJ4-F1
#
_cell.length_a   1.000
_cell.length_b   1.000
_cell.length_c   1.000
_cell.angle_alpha   90.00
_cell.angle_beta   90.00
_cell.angle_gamma   90.00
#
_symmetry.space_group_name_H-M   'P 1'
#
loop_
_entity.id
_entity.type
_entity.pdbx_description
1 polymer ?
#
loop_
_entity_poly.entity_id
_entity_poly.type
_entity_poly.pdbx_seq_one_letter_code
_entity_poly.pdbx_strand_id
1 'polypeptide(L)'
;MKKFISTLICLLWLLTSDAVSAGGSSWEYQVVKFKKTSPTSAEFFLRHTRQKHNYPRKQCKEILVRAQYRPEAFWRKTWSRFVSEKTQNQALLLLEEAFQKKKPTLFGEMAIGLKKVNGKSCVFESRGLNILYEHISKQNVVYSYYDPI
;
A
#
# COMPACT_ATOMS: atom_id res chain seq x y z
N MET A 1 -31.14 -23.48 40.31
CA MET A 1 -30.97 -22.57 39.16
C MET A 1 -29.75 -21.63 39.31
N LYS A 2 -28.51 -22.13 39.46
CA LYS A 2 -27.31 -21.27 39.58
C LYS A 2 -26.04 -21.77 38.87
N LYS A 3 -26.11 -22.87 38.11
CA LYS A 3 -24.92 -23.49 37.46
C LYS A 3 -24.83 -23.31 35.94
N PHE A 4 -25.85 -22.75 35.29
CA PHE A 4 -25.86 -22.59 33.82
C PHE A 4 -25.35 -21.24 33.31
N ILE A 5 -25.16 -20.26 34.19
CA ILE A 5 -24.75 -18.89 33.78
C ILE A 5 -23.22 -18.81 33.61
N SER A 6 -22.44 -19.67 34.27
CA SER A 6 -20.97 -19.57 34.25
C SER A 6 -20.31 -20.14 32.99
N THR A 7 -20.99 -21.02 32.24
CA THR A 7 -20.43 -21.62 31.02
C THR A 7 -20.65 -20.77 29.78
N LEU A 8 -21.63 -19.84 29.79
CA LEU A 8 -21.94 -19.00 28.64
C LEU A 8 -20.94 -17.84 28.48
N ILE A 9 -20.29 -17.40 29.56
CA ILE A 9 -19.37 -16.26 29.55
C ILE A 9 -17.98 -16.65 28.98
N CYS A 10 -17.54 -17.90 29.14
CA CYS A 10 -16.29 -18.38 28.54
C CYS A 10 -16.36 -18.57 27.02
N LEU A 11 -17.55 -18.85 26.46
CA LEU A 11 -17.70 -19.03 25.01
C LEU A 11 -17.64 -17.70 24.24
N LEU A 12 -17.97 -16.58 24.88
CA LEU A 12 -17.92 -15.24 24.29
C LEU A 12 -16.48 -14.68 24.16
N TRP A 13 -15.51 -15.20 24.92
CA TRP A 13 -14.10 -14.82 24.81
C TRP A 13 -13.36 -15.57 23.68
N LEU A 14 -13.93 -16.64 23.13
CA LEU A 14 -13.40 -17.31 21.93
C LEU A 14 -13.87 -16.63 20.63
N LEU A 15 -14.74 -15.62 20.73
CA LEU A 15 -15.24 -14.82 19.60
C LEU A 15 -14.58 -13.44 19.52
N THR A 16 -13.66 -13.10 20.43
CA THR A 16 -12.91 -11.84 20.33
C THR A 16 -11.85 -11.98 19.26
N SER A 17 -12.29 -11.68 18.05
CA SER A 17 -11.53 -10.90 17.08
C SER A 17 -10.14 -11.44 16.79
N ASP A 18 -10.07 -12.38 15.85
CA ASP A 18 -9.12 -12.19 14.76
C ASP A 18 -9.45 -10.83 14.13
N ALA A 19 -8.95 -9.77 14.76
CA ALA A 19 -8.74 -8.51 14.09
C ALA A 19 -7.76 -8.87 12.98
N VAL A 20 -8.30 -9.24 11.82
CA VAL A 20 -7.58 -9.23 10.57
C VAL A 20 -7.18 -7.78 10.38
N SER A 21 -6.07 -7.43 11.01
CA SER A 21 -5.33 -6.23 10.72
C SER A 21 -5.00 -6.39 9.26
N ALA A 22 -5.73 -5.66 8.40
CA ALA A 22 -5.40 -5.57 7.00
C ALA A 22 -3.95 -5.07 6.95
N GLY A 23 -3.03 -6.02 6.82
CA GLY A 23 -1.62 -5.80 7.05
C GLY A 23 -1.06 -4.99 5.90
N GLY A 24 -0.69 -3.75 6.18
CA GLY A 24 0.19 -2.98 5.32
C GLY A 24 1.63 -3.37 5.60
N SER A 25 2.45 -3.49 4.56
CA SER A 25 3.91 -3.57 4.70
C SER A 25 4.56 -2.50 3.86
N SER A 26 5.54 -1.82 4.44
CA SER A 26 6.27 -0.74 3.79
C SER A 26 7.77 -0.94 3.88
N TRP A 27 8.45 -0.50 2.83
CA TRP A 27 9.90 -0.52 2.77
C TRP A 27 10.43 0.78 2.21
N GLU A 28 11.72 1.02 2.44
CA GLU A 28 12.37 2.21 1.96
C GLU A 28 12.83 2.02 0.51
N TYR A 29 12.43 2.93 -0.36
CA TYR A 29 12.81 2.94 -1.76
C TYR A 29 13.41 4.27 -2.14
N GLN A 30 14.28 4.24 -3.14
CA GLN A 30 14.60 5.41 -3.91
C GLN A 30 13.74 5.42 -5.18
N VAL A 31 13.07 6.54 -5.43
CA VAL A 31 12.41 6.77 -6.72
C VAL A 31 13.49 7.19 -7.71
N VAL A 32 13.82 6.32 -8.67
CA VAL A 32 14.96 6.54 -9.60
C VAL A 32 14.55 7.15 -10.93
N LYS A 33 13.28 6.99 -11.30
CA LYS A 33 12.63 7.63 -12.45
C LYS A 33 11.19 7.93 -12.09
N PHE A 34 10.69 9.06 -12.52
CA PHE A 34 9.30 9.46 -12.33
C PHE A 34 8.77 10.15 -13.59
N LYS A 35 7.62 9.70 -14.09
CA LYS A 35 6.94 10.28 -15.24
C LYS A 35 5.46 10.43 -14.91
N LYS A 36 5.06 11.66 -14.57
CA LYS A 36 3.64 12.01 -14.39
C LYS A 36 2.96 12.09 -15.75
N THR A 37 1.82 11.42 -15.91
CA THR A 37 1.03 11.44 -17.15
C THR A 37 -0.28 12.21 -16.97
N SER A 38 -0.79 12.30 -15.74
CA SER A 38 -1.91 13.16 -15.35
C SER A 38 -1.86 13.45 -13.84
N PRO A 39 -2.75 14.29 -13.29
CA PRO A 39 -2.87 14.44 -11.83
C PRO A 39 -3.12 13.11 -11.08
N THR A 40 -3.69 12.11 -11.75
CA THR A 40 -4.09 10.82 -11.15
C THR A 40 -3.34 9.62 -11.72
N SER A 41 -2.33 9.83 -12.58
CA SER A 41 -1.55 8.76 -13.17
C SER A 41 -0.07 9.10 -13.33
N ALA A 42 0.79 8.10 -13.07
CA ALA A 42 2.22 8.19 -13.27
C ALA A 42 2.85 6.81 -13.46
N GLU A 43 4.00 6.79 -14.13
CA GLU A 43 4.92 5.66 -14.12
C GLU A 43 6.16 6.04 -13.30
N PHE A 44 6.58 5.18 -12.38
CA PHE A 44 7.79 5.41 -11.59
C PHE A 44 8.56 4.13 -11.29
N PHE A 45 9.87 4.27 -11.19
CA PHE A 45 10.76 3.17 -10.87
C PHE A 45 11.20 3.27 -9.41
N LEU A 46 11.01 2.19 -8.67
CA LEU A 46 11.45 2.05 -7.29
C LEU A 46 12.68 1.14 -7.22
N ARG A 47 13.71 1.59 -6.52
CA ARG A 47 14.91 0.82 -6.23
C ARG A 47 15.06 0.65 -4.72
N HIS A 48 15.26 -0.58 -4.28
CA HIS A 48 15.50 -0.88 -2.86
C HIS A 48 16.71 -0.10 -2.34
N THR A 49 16.61 0.47 -1.14
CA THR A 49 17.80 0.99 -0.44
C THR A 49 18.51 -0.18 0.27
N ARG A 50 19.83 -0.07 0.50
CA ARG A 50 20.68 -1.17 1.00
C ARG A 50 20.28 -1.72 2.39
N GLN A 51 19.34 -1.09 3.09
CA GLN A 51 19.15 -1.24 4.53
C GLN A 51 18.16 -2.32 5.01
N LYS A 52 17.45 -3.07 4.16
CA LYS A 52 16.50 -4.12 4.65
C LYS A 52 16.67 -5.47 3.97
N HIS A 53 16.83 -6.54 4.76
CA HIS A 53 16.93 -7.91 4.26
C HIS A 53 15.60 -8.51 3.76
N ASN A 54 14.46 -7.84 3.93
CA ASN A 54 13.13 -8.40 3.68
C ASN A 54 12.32 -7.66 2.62
N TYR A 55 12.97 -7.07 1.61
CA TYR A 55 12.25 -6.47 0.49
C TYR A 55 11.46 -7.51 -0.31
N PRO A 56 10.24 -7.17 -0.76
CA PRO A 56 9.53 -7.99 -1.72
C PRO A 56 10.30 -7.94 -3.04
N ARG A 57 10.24 -9.04 -3.81
CA ARG A 57 10.75 -9.09 -5.19
C ARG A 57 12.26 -8.80 -5.33
N LYS A 58 13.09 -9.38 -4.43
CA LYS A 58 14.56 -9.22 -4.40
C LYS A 58 15.26 -9.49 -5.76
N GLN A 59 14.63 -10.26 -6.64
CA GLN A 59 15.11 -10.53 -8.00
C GLN A 59 15.09 -9.29 -8.92
N CYS A 60 14.33 -8.25 -8.56
CA CYS A 60 14.23 -7.01 -9.32
C CYS A 60 15.22 -5.98 -8.78
N LYS A 61 16.19 -5.56 -9.61
CA LYS A 61 17.06 -4.41 -9.28
C LYS A 61 16.24 -3.14 -9.09
N GLU A 62 15.22 -2.96 -9.94
CA GLU A 62 14.26 -1.88 -9.91
C GLU A 62 12.89 -2.46 -10.29
N ILE A 63 11.81 -1.93 -9.72
CA ILE A 63 10.44 -2.25 -10.12
C ILE A 63 9.82 -1.04 -10.79
N LEU A 64 9.16 -1.24 -11.92
CA LEU A 64 8.31 -0.24 -12.55
C LEU A 64 6.90 -0.36 -11.97
N VAL A 65 6.38 0.74 -11.42
CA VAL A 65 5.01 0.88 -10.97
C VAL A 65 4.26 1.80 -11.93
N ARG A 66 3.13 1.30 -12.43
CA ARG A 66 2.15 2.03 -13.22
C ARG A 66 0.97 2.36 -12.34
N ALA A 67 0.96 3.57 -11.81
CA ALA A 67 -0.12 4.04 -10.95
C ALA A 67 -1.15 4.76 -11.80
N GLN A 68 -2.40 4.30 -11.72
CA GLN A 68 -3.55 4.96 -12.33
C GLN A 68 -4.72 4.84 -11.38
N TYR A 69 -5.24 5.98 -10.91
CA TYR A 69 -6.45 5.95 -10.10
C TYR A 69 -7.60 5.29 -10.88
N ARG A 70 -8.20 4.27 -10.29
CA ARG A 70 -9.40 3.62 -10.81
C ARG A 70 -10.36 3.41 -9.66
N PRO A 71 -11.42 4.22 -9.51
CA PRO A 71 -12.30 4.14 -8.35
C PRO A 71 -12.86 2.72 -8.18
N GLU A 72 -13.02 2.32 -6.93
CA GLU A 72 -13.68 1.07 -6.59
C GLU A 72 -15.14 1.11 -7.10
N ALA A 73 -15.67 -0.03 -7.55
CA ALA A 73 -17.07 -0.11 -7.93
C ALA A 73 -17.96 0.24 -6.71
N PHE A 74 -19.08 0.94 -6.91
CA PHE A 74 -19.88 1.50 -5.80
C PHE A 74 -20.36 0.45 -4.77
N TRP A 75 -20.49 -0.81 -5.18
CA TRP A 75 -20.91 -1.93 -4.32
C TRP A 75 -19.76 -2.53 -3.50
N ARG A 76 -18.50 -2.16 -3.76
CA ARG A 76 -17.33 -2.58 -2.99
C ARG A 76 -16.79 -1.38 -2.22
N LYS A 77 -16.64 -1.51 -0.90
CA LYS A 77 -16.20 -0.45 0.01
C LYS A 77 -14.96 -0.85 0.81
N THR A 78 -13.96 -1.42 0.14
CA THR A 78 -12.80 -1.98 0.83
C THR A 78 -11.69 -0.96 1.03
N TRP A 79 -11.35 -0.20 -0.01
CA TRP A 79 -10.28 0.79 0.01
C TRP A 79 -10.71 2.18 -0.47
N SER A 80 -11.87 2.30 -1.10
CA SER A 80 -12.46 3.59 -1.53
C SER A 80 -12.65 4.61 -0.39
N ARG A 81 -12.72 4.17 0.87
CA ARG A 81 -12.71 5.06 2.05
C ARG A 81 -11.36 5.72 2.33
N PHE A 82 -10.28 5.18 1.79
CA PHE A 82 -8.91 5.65 2.01
C PHE A 82 -8.30 6.30 0.76
N VAL A 83 -8.73 5.89 -0.42
CA VAL A 83 -8.20 6.39 -1.69
C VAL A 83 -9.27 7.19 -2.42
N SER A 84 -8.89 8.41 -2.81
CA SER A 84 -9.63 9.29 -3.69
C SER A 84 -8.70 9.87 -4.75
N GLU A 85 -9.24 10.57 -5.74
CA GLU A 85 -8.41 11.33 -6.70
C GLU A 85 -7.46 12.31 -5.99
N LYS A 86 -7.93 12.92 -4.89
CA LYS A 86 -7.13 13.86 -4.09
C LYS A 86 -5.95 13.17 -3.44
N THR A 87 -6.17 12.06 -2.73
CA THR A 87 -5.09 11.33 -2.06
C THR A 87 -4.13 10.71 -3.07
N GLN A 88 -4.63 10.25 -4.21
CA GLN A 88 -3.80 9.79 -5.33
C GLN A 88 -2.85 10.91 -5.77
N ASN A 89 -3.38 12.08 -6.12
CA ASN A 89 -2.56 13.18 -6.62
C ASN A 89 -1.54 13.63 -5.56
N GLN A 90 -1.94 13.70 -4.28
CA GLN A 90 -1.02 14.02 -3.18
C GLN A 90 0.11 12.98 -3.05
N ALA A 91 -0.21 11.69 -3.13
CA ALA A 91 0.80 10.62 -3.10
C ALA A 91 1.76 10.72 -4.28
N LEU A 92 1.25 11.01 -5.49
CA LEU A 92 2.08 11.20 -6.68
C LEU A 92 3.00 12.42 -6.55
N LEU A 93 2.52 13.53 -5.99
CA LEU A 93 3.34 14.72 -5.72
C LEU A 93 4.45 14.41 -4.70
N LEU A 94 4.17 13.63 -3.66
CA LEU A 94 5.19 13.22 -2.68
C LEU A 94 6.27 12.35 -3.32
N LEU A 95 5.89 11.41 -4.20
CA LEU A 95 6.84 10.58 -4.94
C LEU A 95 7.67 11.39 -5.95
N GLU A 96 7.04 12.37 -6.62
CA GLU A 96 7.71 13.30 -7.53
C GLU A 96 8.76 14.15 -6.78
N GLU A 97 8.38 14.69 -5.62
CA GLU A 97 9.29 15.43 -4.75
C GLU A 97 10.45 14.56 -4.27
N ALA A 98 10.19 13.32 -3.85
CA ALA A 98 11.22 12.38 -3.44
C ALA A 98 12.22 12.08 -4.57
N PHE A 99 11.72 11.94 -5.81
CA PHE A 99 12.56 11.79 -7.01
C PHE A 99 13.43 13.03 -7.24
N GLN A 100 12.83 14.23 -7.26
CA GLN A 100 13.55 15.50 -7.49
C GLN A 100 14.63 15.74 -6.43
N LYS A 101 14.32 15.47 -5.16
CA LYS A 101 15.23 15.64 -4.03
C LYS A 101 16.18 14.46 -3.83
N LYS A 102 16.09 13.41 -4.66
CA LYS A 102 16.85 12.15 -4.54
C LYS A 102 16.78 11.53 -3.13
N LYS A 103 15.68 11.77 -2.42
CA LYS A 103 15.48 11.34 -1.02
C LYS A 103 14.86 9.93 -1.00
N PRO A 104 15.31 9.03 -0.10
CA PRO A 104 14.58 7.81 0.20
C PRO A 104 13.14 8.11 0.64
N THR A 105 12.20 7.27 0.23
CA THR A 105 10.78 7.38 0.60
C THR A 105 10.24 6.02 0.99
N LEU A 106 9.30 5.99 1.93
CA LEU A 106 8.62 4.76 2.31
C LEU A 106 7.49 4.50 1.32
N PHE A 107 7.55 3.34 0.68
CA PHE A 107 6.50 2.84 -0.20
C PHE A 107 6.04 1.48 0.30
N GLY A 108 4.73 1.31 0.38
CA GLY A 108 4.12 0.11 0.90
C GLY A 108 2.97 -0.40 0.05
N GLU A 109 2.57 -1.61 0.38
CA GLU A 109 1.44 -2.31 -0.21
C GLU A 109 0.41 -2.57 0.88
N MET A 110 -0.84 -2.24 0.59
CA MET A 110 -1.98 -2.59 1.41
C MET A 110 -2.76 -3.69 0.68
N ALA A 111 -3.06 -4.79 1.36
CA ALA A 111 -3.63 -5.99 0.73
C ALA A 111 -2.73 -6.49 -0.42
N ILE A 112 -3.31 -6.73 -1.61
CA ILE A 112 -2.54 -7.05 -2.82
C ILE A 112 -1.59 -5.90 -3.19
N GLY A 113 -2.04 -4.65 -3.00
CA GLY A 113 -1.28 -3.42 -3.21
C GLY A 113 -0.79 -3.16 -4.64
N LEU A 114 0.05 -4.04 -5.18
CA LEU A 114 0.59 -4.01 -6.53
C LEU A 114 0.28 -5.32 -7.26
N LYS A 115 -0.38 -5.24 -8.42
CA LYS A 115 -0.58 -6.41 -9.29
C LYS A 115 0.50 -6.48 -10.36
N LYS A 116 1.13 -7.65 -10.51
CA LYS A 116 2.10 -7.91 -11.57
C LYS A 116 1.44 -7.86 -12.95
N VAL A 117 2.07 -7.19 -13.91
CA VAL A 117 1.65 -7.20 -15.31
C VAL A 117 2.00 -8.56 -15.93
N ASN A 118 1.02 -9.19 -16.59
CA ASN A 118 1.22 -10.48 -17.25
C ASN A 118 2.39 -10.44 -18.23
N GLY A 119 3.26 -11.45 -18.17
CA GLY A 119 4.45 -11.56 -19.03
C GLY A 119 5.60 -10.62 -18.66
N LYS A 120 5.53 -9.82 -17.59
CA LYS A 120 6.60 -8.90 -17.17
C LYS A 120 7.07 -9.17 -15.74
N SER A 121 8.36 -9.39 -15.54
CA SER A 121 8.94 -9.84 -14.26
C SER A 121 8.99 -8.76 -13.18
N CYS A 122 9.18 -7.49 -13.55
CA CYS A 122 9.37 -6.36 -12.63
C CYS A 122 8.48 -5.14 -12.96
N VAL A 123 7.31 -5.38 -13.56
CA VAL A 123 6.34 -4.33 -13.90
C VAL A 123 5.04 -4.60 -13.17
N PHE A 124 4.53 -3.60 -12.47
CA PHE A 124 3.37 -3.70 -11.60
C PHE A 124 2.41 -2.55 -11.85
N GLU A 125 1.15 -2.81 -11.54
CA GLU A 125 0.07 -1.83 -11.59
C GLU A 125 -0.43 -1.51 -10.19
N SER A 126 -0.84 -0.26 -9.99
CA SER A 126 -1.54 0.24 -8.82
C SER A 126 -2.82 0.95 -9.27
N ARG A 127 -3.95 0.66 -8.60
CA ARG A 127 -5.24 1.31 -8.86
C ARG A 127 -5.52 2.48 -7.93
N GLY A 128 -4.73 2.63 -6.88
CA GLY A 128 -4.94 3.64 -5.86
C GLY A 128 -3.70 3.84 -5.00
N LEU A 129 -3.43 5.09 -4.68
CA LEU A 129 -2.37 5.52 -3.79
C LEU A 129 -2.97 6.39 -2.68
N ASN A 130 -2.52 6.15 -1.46
CA ASN A 130 -2.82 6.99 -0.31
C ASN A 130 -1.55 7.25 0.50
N ILE A 131 -1.53 8.37 1.22
CA ILE A 131 -0.49 8.69 2.18
C ILE A 131 -1.03 8.35 3.57
N LEU A 132 -0.31 7.50 4.30
CA LEU A 132 -0.58 7.22 5.70
C LEU A 132 0.63 7.60 6.54
N TYR A 133 0.41 8.16 7.73
CA TYR A 133 1.48 8.40 8.69
C TYR A 133 1.72 7.13 9.49
N GLU A 134 2.91 6.54 9.38
CA GLU A 134 3.30 5.41 10.23
C GLU A 134 3.97 5.92 11.50
N HIS A 135 3.35 5.65 12.65
CA HIS A 135 3.89 6.06 13.96
C HIS A 135 5.23 5.40 14.29
N ILE A 136 5.47 4.17 13.84
CA ILE A 136 6.70 3.41 14.11
C ILE A 136 7.89 4.07 13.41
N SER A 137 7.74 4.41 12.12
CA SER A 137 8.77 5.06 11.32
C SER A 137 8.77 6.59 11.46
N LYS A 138 7.73 7.16 12.10
CA LYS A 138 7.46 8.60 12.26
C LYS A 138 7.46 9.35 10.92
N GLN A 139 7.01 8.70 9.85
CA GLN A 139 7.11 9.21 8.48
C GLN A 139 5.82 8.96 7.70
N ASN A 140 5.61 9.79 6.69
CA ASN A 140 4.59 9.56 5.68
C ASN A 140 5.01 8.40 4.77
N VAL A 141 4.10 7.46 4.56
CA VAL A 141 4.27 6.30 3.71
C VAL A 141 3.26 6.35 2.59
N VAL A 142 3.72 6.13 1.36
CA VAL A 142 2.84 5.98 0.20
C VAL A 142 2.43 4.52 0.09
N TYR A 143 1.16 4.25 0.28
CA TYR A 143 0.57 2.92 0.17
C TYR A 143 -0.15 2.72 -1.15
N SER A 144 0.14 1.59 -1.80
CA SER A 144 -0.54 1.13 -3.00
C SER A 144 -1.72 0.21 -2.70
N TYR A 145 -2.75 0.31 -3.54
CA TYR A 145 -3.97 -0.48 -3.54
C TYR A 145 -4.26 -0.96 -4.96
N TYR A 146 -4.68 -2.23 -5.13
CA TYR A 146 -5.04 -2.77 -6.45
C TYR A 146 -6.38 -3.50 -6.46
N ASP A 147 -6.60 -4.39 -5.49
CA ASP A 147 -7.85 -5.15 -5.34
C ASP A 147 -8.29 -5.10 -3.86
N PRO A 148 -9.57 -5.40 -3.58
CA PRO A 148 -10.12 -5.36 -2.23
C PRO A 148 -9.37 -6.25 -1.24
N ILE A 149 -9.36 -5.82 0.04
CA ILE A 149 -9.01 -6.64 1.21
C ILE A 149 -10.11 -7.68 1.42
#